data_AF-A0A9X1VEV0-F1
#
_entry.id   AF-A0A9X1VEV0-F1
#
_cell.length_a   1.000
_cell.length_b   1.000
_cell.length_c   1.000
_cell.angle_alpha   90.00
_cell.angle_beta   90.00
_cell.angle_gamma   90.00
#
_symmetry.space_group_name_H-M   'P 1'
#
loop_
_entity.id
_entity.type
_entity.pdbx_description
1 polymer ?
#
loop_
_entity_poly.entity_id
_entity_poly.type
_entity_poly.pdbx_seq_one_letter_code
_entity_poly.pdbx_strand_id
1 'polypeptide(L)'
;MYYQPDDRWPRFGAPTREQFEALYVFPPRFHAGVPEDVVKSYTTASHLMALAWYHYPVYDEALNKLLLMLEMAIRLRCQQLGLPAGANRSLQQLIKALEAAEPAKQLGWWLDGLRRLRNRVAHPEEHSFGGVVFRLAMLRMVNTLNQLFEDEAAVTQGLQYCAALADFANQPLEWSTSNPDMFRPFTHARPLRARHVDSEWRVVWALFPSLPNCMPTVTVVVGALEEKGFRGVEVPSQQLIVLRPMRPEAIAYEEWQHRAQRSQISETERKLSEVVQESEMYRQQEEMIYRFLWV
;
A
#
# COMPACT_ATOMS: atom_id res chain seq x y z
N MET A 1 16.44 -21.16 25.56
CA MET A 1 15.62 -21.77 24.49
C MET A 1 15.53 -20.78 23.35
N TYR A 2 16.29 -20.96 22.28
CA TYR A 2 16.38 -19.98 21.17
C TYR A 2 15.42 -20.26 20.00
N TYR A 3 14.80 -21.44 19.97
CA TYR A 3 13.91 -21.90 18.90
C TYR A 3 12.44 -22.01 19.35
N GLN A 4 12.08 -21.39 20.47
CA GLN A 4 10.70 -21.32 20.91
C GLN A 4 10.02 -20.12 20.27
N PRO A 5 8.81 -20.28 19.70
CA PRO A 5 8.02 -19.15 19.23
C PRO A 5 7.81 -18.13 20.34
N ASP A 6 7.91 -16.86 19.99
CA ASP A 6 7.57 -15.77 20.89
C ASP A 6 6.06 -15.77 21.16
N ASP A 7 5.66 -15.75 22.44
CA ASP A 7 4.27 -15.94 22.90
C ASP A 7 3.36 -14.74 22.58
N ARG A 8 3.92 -13.65 22.07
CA ARG A 8 3.18 -12.46 21.62
C ARG A 8 2.50 -12.66 20.27
N TRP A 9 3.06 -13.46 19.35
CA TRP A 9 2.53 -13.60 17.99
C TRP A 9 1.07 -14.08 17.89
N PRO A 10 0.59 -15.02 18.72
CA PRO A 10 -0.83 -15.37 18.77
C PRO A 10 -1.74 -14.16 19.05
N ARG A 11 -1.32 -13.22 19.90
CA ARG A 11 -2.10 -12.01 20.25
C ARG A 11 -2.20 -11.04 19.07
N PHE A 12 -1.30 -11.16 18.11
CA PHE A 12 -1.28 -10.36 16.89
C PHE A 12 -1.87 -11.10 15.68
N GLY A 13 -2.58 -12.21 15.90
CA GLY A 13 -3.25 -12.95 14.84
C GLY A 13 -2.36 -13.91 14.06
N ALA A 14 -1.17 -14.24 14.58
CA ALA A 14 -0.25 -15.21 14.00
C ALA A 14 0.10 -16.34 15.00
N PRO A 15 -0.85 -17.25 15.32
CA PRO A 15 -0.59 -18.36 16.24
C PRO A 15 0.31 -19.46 15.66
N THR A 16 0.50 -19.49 14.33
CA THR A 16 1.37 -20.44 13.64
C THR A 16 2.49 -19.72 12.88
N ARG A 17 3.56 -20.45 12.57
CA ARG A 17 4.69 -19.91 11.81
C ARG A 17 4.25 -19.49 10.40
N GLU A 18 3.38 -20.24 9.77
CA GLU A 18 2.88 -20.00 8.42
C GLU A 18 2.07 -18.70 8.38
N GLN A 19 1.20 -18.48 9.39
CA GLN A 19 0.46 -17.22 9.53
C GLN A 19 1.39 -16.04 9.85
N PHE A 20 2.42 -16.27 10.68
CA PHE A 20 3.43 -15.25 10.96
C PHE A 20 4.18 -14.84 9.68
N GLU A 21 4.69 -15.81 8.92
CA GLU A 21 5.40 -15.53 7.67
C GLU A 21 4.49 -14.82 6.67
N ALA A 22 3.23 -15.25 6.52
CA ALA A 22 2.27 -14.61 5.62
C ALA A 22 1.92 -13.16 6.00
N LEU A 23 1.89 -12.85 7.30
CA LEU A 23 1.49 -11.53 7.80
C LEU A 23 2.68 -10.57 7.97
N TYR A 24 3.82 -11.05 8.46
CA TYR A 24 4.91 -10.21 8.98
C TYR A 24 6.22 -10.33 8.20
N VAL A 25 6.38 -11.36 7.37
CA VAL A 25 7.56 -11.51 6.52
C VAL A 25 7.19 -11.10 5.10
N PHE A 26 7.89 -10.10 4.56
CA PHE A 26 7.67 -9.62 3.21
C PHE A 26 8.73 -10.21 2.28
N PRO A 27 8.39 -11.14 1.37
CA PRO A 27 9.29 -11.60 0.34
C PRO A 27 9.90 -10.44 -0.48
N PRO A 28 11.10 -10.60 -1.06
CA PRO A 28 11.63 -9.60 -1.99
C PRO A 28 10.75 -9.54 -3.23
N ARG A 29 10.05 -8.41 -3.43
CA ARG A 29 9.29 -8.10 -4.65
C ARG A 29 9.83 -6.80 -5.22
N PHE A 30 10.85 -6.90 -6.05
CA PHE A 30 11.52 -5.76 -6.66
C PHE A 30 11.46 -5.88 -8.17
N HIS A 31 11.08 -4.80 -8.85
CA HIS A 31 11.18 -4.75 -10.31
C HIS A 31 12.65 -4.64 -10.75
N ALA A 32 12.93 -4.97 -12.01
CA ALA A 32 14.29 -5.02 -12.57
C ALA A 32 15.09 -3.70 -12.55
N GLY A 33 14.45 -2.57 -12.25
CA GLY A 33 15.10 -1.25 -12.14
C GLY A 33 15.75 -1.00 -10.78
N VAL A 34 15.41 -1.79 -9.75
CA VAL A 34 15.98 -1.65 -8.42
C VAL A 34 17.42 -2.21 -8.41
N PRO A 35 18.43 -1.45 -7.96
CA PRO A 35 19.82 -1.91 -7.95
C PRO A 35 20.04 -3.19 -7.14
N GLU A 36 20.94 -4.06 -7.62
CA GLU A 36 21.24 -5.34 -6.98
C GLU A 36 21.70 -5.18 -5.52
N ASP A 37 22.45 -4.12 -5.20
CA ASP A 37 22.88 -3.82 -3.83
C ASP A 37 21.70 -3.59 -2.87
N VAL A 38 20.61 -2.98 -3.35
CA VAL A 38 19.38 -2.80 -2.57
C VAL A 38 18.68 -4.15 -2.37
N VAL A 39 18.56 -4.96 -3.42
CA VAL A 39 17.96 -6.30 -3.36
C VAL A 39 18.72 -7.23 -2.40
N LYS A 40 20.06 -7.25 -2.50
CA LYS A 40 20.93 -8.02 -1.59
C LYS A 40 20.80 -7.55 -0.14
N SER A 41 20.81 -6.23 0.09
CA SER A 41 20.65 -5.65 1.43
C SER A 41 19.28 -5.99 2.04
N TYR A 42 18.22 -6.04 1.22
CA TYR A 42 16.88 -6.43 1.66
C TYR A 42 16.79 -7.89 2.10
N THR A 43 17.58 -8.79 1.50
CA THR A 43 17.58 -10.22 1.89
C THR A 43 17.91 -10.39 3.37
N THR A 44 18.85 -9.60 3.91
CA THR A 44 19.11 -9.57 5.36
C THR A 44 17.91 -9.08 6.15
N ALA A 45 17.22 -8.02 5.71
CA ALA A 45 16.03 -7.52 6.39
C ALA A 45 14.91 -8.57 6.43
N SER A 46 14.70 -9.29 5.32
CA SER A 46 13.71 -10.39 5.24
C SER A 46 14.05 -11.55 6.19
N HIS A 47 15.33 -11.93 6.29
CA HIS A 47 15.77 -12.91 7.29
C HIS A 47 15.55 -12.44 8.73
N LEU A 48 15.81 -11.15 9.03
CA LEU A 48 15.52 -10.58 10.35
C LEU A 48 14.01 -10.63 10.66
N MET A 49 13.15 -10.29 9.70
CA MET A 49 11.70 -10.45 9.86
C MET A 49 11.35 -11.91 10.18
N ALA A 50 11.89 -12.87 9.45
CA ALA A 50 11.62 -14.29 9.68
C ALA A 50 12.10 -14.78 11.06
N LEU A 51 13.28 -14.32 11.49
CA LEU A 51 13.83 -14.65 12.81
C LEU A 51 13.03 -14.06 13.96
N ALA A 52 12.26 -12.99 13.73
CA ALA A 52 11.41 -12.39 14.75
C ALA A 52 10.32 -13.34 15.27
N TRP A 53 10.00 -14.43 14.55
CA TRP A 53 9.17 -15.52 15.05
C TRP A 53 9.65 -16.05 16.40
N TYR A 54 10.97 -16.19 16.57
CA TYR A 54 11.58 -16.72 17.78
C TYR A 54 11.92 -15.64 18.82
N HIS A 55 12.05 -14.38 18.39
CA HIS A 55 12.38 -13.28 19.29
C HIS A 55 11.84 -11.96 18.75
N TYR A 56 10.71 -11.50 19.28
CA TYR A 56 9.99 -10.31 18.78
C TYR A 56 10.85 -9.05 18.58
N PRO A 57 11.81 -8.68 19.47
CA PRO A 57 12.69 -7.53 19.25
C PRO A 57 13.49 -7.55 17.94
N VAL A 58 13.73 -8.72 17.34
CA VAL A 58 14.43 -8.83 16.04
C VAL A 58 13.61 -8.18 14.92
N TYR A 59 12.29 -8.00 15.10
CA TYR A 59 11.46 -7.28 14.13
C TYR A 59 11.85 -5.79 14.05
N ASP A 60 12.23 -5.18 15.18
CA ASP A 60 12.70 -3.80 15.22
C ASP A 60 14.09 -3.68 14.57
N GLU A 61 14.93 -4.72 14.66
CA GLU A 61 16.19 -4.78 13.92
C GLU A 61 15.99 -4.91 12.41
N ALA A 62 14.94 -5.62 11.98
CA ALA A 62 14.54 -5.63 10.58
C ALA A 62 14.14 -4.22 10.11
N LEU A 63 13.37 -3.47 10.92
CA LEU A 63 13.06 -2.07 10.65
C LEU A 63 14.33 -1.21 10.54
N ASN A 64 15.27 -1.33 11.47
CA ASN A 64 16.55 -0.63 11.44
C ASN A 64 17.31 -0.86 10.14
N LYS A 65 17.39 -2.13 9.72
CA LYS A 65 18.02 -2.52 8.46
C LYS A 65 17.33 -1.86 7.26
N LEU A 66 16.00 -1.82 7.22
CA LEU A 66 15.23 -1.18 6.15
C LEU A 66 15.47 0.35 6.11
N LEU A 67 15.50 1.02 7.27
CA LEU A 67 15.74 2.47 7.36
C LEU A 67 17.14 2.85 6.84
N LEU A 68 18.16 2.07 7.20
CA LEU A 68 19.53 2.26 6.68
C LEU A 68 19.60 1.99 5.18
N MET A 69 18.93 0.95 4.71
CA MET A 69 18.88 0.62 3.29
C MET A 69 18.15 1.71 2.47
N LEU A 70 17.10 2.32 3.00
CA LEU A 70 16.42 3.43 2.33
C LEU A 70 17.34 4.64 2.12
N GLU A 71 18.15 4.99 3.14
CA GLU A 71 19.13 6.07 3.00
C GLU A 71 20.18 5.75 1.92
N MET A 72 20.67 4.51 1.90
CA MET A 72 21.57 4.04 0.84
C MET A 72 20.90 4.14 -0.54
N ALA A 73 19.64 3.70 -0.65
CA ALA A 73 18.88 3.74 -1.89
C ALA A 73 18.66 5.17 -2.40
N ILE A 74 18.35 6.12 -1.51
CA ILE A 74 18.23 7.55 -1.83
C ILE A 74 19.54 8.08 -2.43
N ARG A 75 20.69 7.76 -1.80
CA ARG A 75 22.01 8.17 -2.30
C ARG A 75 22.28 7.58 -3.68
N LEU A 76 22.01 6.29 -3.87
CA LEU A 76 22.16 5.62 -5.16
C LEU A 76 21.29 6.27 -6.24
N ARG A 77 20.02 6.57 -5.94
CA ARG A 77 19.14 7.24 -6.91
C ARG A 77 19.64 8.64 -7.26
N CYS A 78 20.10 9.42 -6.28
CA CYS A 78 20.73 10.72 -6.56
C CYS A 78 21.94 10.58 -7.50
N GLN A 79 22.81 9.59 -7.27
CA GLN A 79 23.97 9.35 -8.14
C GLN A 79 23.55 8.98 -9.57
N GLN A 80 22.55 8.13 -9.74
CA GLN A 80 22.01 7.74 -11.06
C GLN A 80 21.46 8.95 -11.84
N LEU A 81 20.88 9.92 -11.13
CA LEU A 81 20.35 11.15 -11.71
C LEU A 81 21.41 12.25 -11.89
N GLY A 82 22.68 11.98 -11.57
CA GLY A 82 23.75 12.97 -11.61
C GLY A 82 23.60 14.10 -10.57
N LEU A 83 22.80 13.89 -9.53
CA LEU A 83 22.63 14.85 -8.44
C LEU A 83 23.83 14.77 -7.48
N PRO A 84 24.23 15.89 -6.84
CA PRO A 84 25.33 15.90 -5.91
C PRO A 84 25.02 15.04 -4.66
N ALA A 85 25.56 13.81 -4.63
CA ALA A 85 25.29 12.79 -3.60
C ALA A 85 26.50 12.49 -2.69
N GLY A 86 27.48 13.39 -2.64
CA GLY A 86 28.70 13.21 -1.83
C GLY A 86 28.43 13.16 -0.33
N ALA A 87 29.42 12.64 0.43
CA ALA A 87 29.34 12.42 1.89
C ALA A 87 28.94 13.66 2.72
N ASN A 88 29.13 14.87 2.17
CA ASN A 88 28.84 16.13 2.85
C ASN A 88 27.37 16.56 2.77
N ARG A 89 26.49 15.82 2.08
CA ARG A 89 25.07 16.16 1.97
C ARG A 89 24.24 15.45 3.04
N SER A 90 23.37 16.18 3.70
CA SER A 90 22.42 15.58 4.63
C SER A 90 21.32 14.81 3.88
N LEU A 91 20.75 13.79 4.51
CA LEU A 91 19.65 13.02 3.92
C LEU A 91 18.46 13.91 3.52
N GLN A 92 18.17 14.96 4.32
CA GLN A 92 17.12 15.92 3.99
C GLN A 92 17.41 16.70 2.69
N GLN A 93 18.68 17.08 2.45
CA GLN A 93 19.07 17.75 1.20
C GLN A 93 18.92 16.82 0.00
N LEU A 94 19.26 15.54 0.16
CA LEU A 94 19.09 14.53 -0.90
C LEU A 94 17.61 14.31 -1.22
N ILE A 95 16.74 14.20 -0.21
CA ILE A 95 15.29 14.06 -0.40
C ILE A 95 14.73 15.25 -1.18
N LYS A 96 15.10 16.48 -0.81
CA LYS A 96 14.66 17.69 -1.53
C LYS A 96 15.17 17.73 -2.98
N ALA A 97 16.41 17.31 -3.21
CA ALA A 97 16.97 17.24 -4.56
C ALA A 97 16.25 16.19 -5.42
N LEU A 98 15.92 15.02 -4.86
CA LEU A 98 15.13 14.00 -5.54
C LEU A 98 13.71 14.49 -5.86
N GLU A 99 13.02 15.10 -4.90
CA GLU A 99 11.67 15.62 -5.11
C GLU A 99 11.61 16.68 -6.20
N ALA A 100 12.66 17.52 -6.31
CA ALA A 100 12.78 18.48 -7.40
C ALA A 100 13.08 17.83 -8.75
N ALA A 101 13.84 16.74 -8.77
CA ALA A 101 14.21 16.03 -10.00
C ALA A 101 13.12 15.07 -10.50
N GLU A 102 12.32 14.51 -9.60
CA GLU A 102 11.31 13.47 -9.86
C GLU A 102 9.97 13.78 -9.15
N PRO A 103 9.30 14.90 -9.51
CA PRO A 103 8.12 15.39 -8.80
C PRO A 103 6.89 14.46 -8.92
N ALA A 104 6.75 13.69 -10.00
CA ALA A 104 5.61 12.80 -10.22
C ALA A 104 5.55 11.68 -9.17
N LYS A 105 6.69 11.29 -8.59
CA LYS A 105 6.73 10.27 -7.54
C LYS A 105 6.14 10.75 -6.21
N GLN A 106 6.08 12.06 -5.95
CA GLN A 106 5.48 12.65 -4.72
C GLN A 106 5.98 12.01 -3.41
N LEU A 107 7.27 11.64 -3.35
CA LEU A 107 7.84 10.89 -2.21
C LEU A 107 8.26 11.79 -1.03
N GLY A 108 8.36 13.10 -1.21
CA GLY A 108 9.02 14.02 -0.26
C GLY A 108 8.50 13.93 1.18
N TRP A 109 7.18 14.06 1.36
CA TRP A 109 6.56 14.01 2.69
C TRP A 109 6.82 12.69 3.42
N TRP A 110 6.80 11.58 2.67
CA TRP A 110 6.97 10.24 3.21
C TRP A 110 8.43 9.96 3.55
N LEU A 111 9.35 10.31 2.66
CA LEU A 111 10.79 10.17 2.92
C LEU A 111 11.23 11.03 4.11
N ASP A 112 10.66 12.23 4.29
CA ASP A 112 10.91 13.03 5.49
C ASP A 112 10.34 12.35 6.75
N GLY A 113 9.15 11.75 6.65
CA GLY A 113 8.57 10.92 7.71
C GLY A 113 9.48 9.77 8.14
N LEU A 114 10.02 9.02 7.18
CA LEU A 114 10.95 7.91 7.42
C LEU A 114 12.31 8.38 7.94
N ARG A 115 12.82 9.53 7.48
CA ARG A 115 14.00 10.18 8.06
C ARG A 115 13.79 10.50 9.54
N ARG A 116 12.62 11.05 9.91
CA ARG A 116 12.28 11.33 11.31
C ARG A 116 12.15 10.05 12.12
N LEU A 117 11.54 9.00 11.56
CA LEU A 117 11.45 7.69 12.20
C LEU A 117 12.85 7.11 12.45
N ARG A 118 13.75 7.14 11.45
CA ARG A 118 15.16 6.73 11.60
C ARG A 118 15.83 7.46 12.75
N ASN A 119 15.73 8.78 12.79
CA ASN A 119 16.36 9.58 13.84
C ASN A 119 15.84 9.19 15.23
N ARG A 120 14.55 8.92 15.37
CA ARG A 120 13.96 8.46 16.64
C ARG A 120 14.48 7.09 17.05
N VAL A 121 14.51 6.13 16.12
CA VAL A 121 14.95 4.76 16.44
C VAL A 121 16.46 4.70 16.70
N ALA A 122 17.27 5.54 16.05
CA ALA A 122 18.71 5.64 16.30
C ALA A 122 19.06 6.30 17.65
N HIS A 123 18.11 7.02 18.26
CA HIS A 123 18.29 7.73 19.54
C HIS A 123 17.13 7.39 20.49
N PRO A 124 17.03 6.14 20.95
CA PRO A 124 15.95 5.75 21.84
C PRO A 124 16.10 6.46 23.20
N GLU A 125 15.07 7.19 23.61
CA GLU A 125 14.98 7.79 24.96
C GLU A 125 14.56 6.73 26.00
N GLU A 126 13.83 5.69 25.55
CA GLU A 126 13.33 4.61 26.39
C GLU A 126 13.49 3.25 25.68
N HIS A 127 13.67 2.18 26.46
CA HIS A 127 13.65 0.80 25.95
C HIS A 127 12.20 0.36 25.67
N SER A 128 11.68 0.74 24.50
CA SER A 128 10.40 0.24 23.98
C SER A 128 10.60 -0.49 22.65
N PHE A 129 9.79 -1.51 22.42
CA PHE A 129 9.77 -2.26 21.16
C PHE A 129 8.45 -1.98 20.43
N GLY A 130 8.52 -1.55 19.17
CA GLY A 130 7.31 -1.28 18.40
C GLY A 130 6.72 -2.53 17.76
N GLY A 131 7.59 -3.44 17.28
CA GLY A 131 7.26 -4.67 16.57
C GLY A 131 6.11 -4.53 15.57
N VAL A 132 4.95 -5.13 15.83
CA VAL A 132 3.83 -5.18 14.86
C VAL A 132 3.33 -3.81 14.42
N VAL A 133 3.51 -2.77 15.25
CA VAL A 133 3.13 -1.39 14.91
C VAL A 133 3.90 -0.90 13.68
N PHE A 134 5.12 -1.40 13.47
CA PHE A 134 5.96 -1.03 12.33
C PHE A 134 5.70 -1.82 11.05
N ARG A 135 4.85 -2.85 11.10
CA ARG A 135 4.53 -3.70 9.93
C ARG A 135 4.18 -2.87 8.69
N LEU A 136 3.26 -1.91 8.82
CA LEU A 136 2.83 -1.08 7.70
C LEU A 136 3.95 -0.16 7.18
N ALA A 137 4.77 0.39 8.08
CA ALA A 137 5.92 1.20 7.69
C ALA A 137 6.96 0.37 6.92
N MET A 138 7.23 -0.85 7.36
CA MET A 138 8.14 -1.81 6.70
C MET A 138 7.66 -2.17 5.31
N LEU A 139 6.38 -2.54 5.16
CA LEU A 139 5.76 -2.81 3.86
C LEU A 139 5.88 -1.61 2.91
N ARG A 140 5.51 -0.42 3.41
CA ARG A 140 5.60 0.80 2.62
C ARG A 140 7.02 1.16 2.23
N MET A 141 8.02 0.87 3.07
CA MET A 141 9.42 1.04 2.68
C MET A 141 9.78 0.18 1.47
N VAL A 142 9.28 -1.06 1.37
CA VAL A 142 9.49 -1.90 0.18
C VAL A 142 8.86 -1.28 -1.07
N ASN A 143 7.63 -0.77 -0.95
CA ASN A 143 6.98 -0.04 -2.05
C ASN A 143 7.74 1.22 -2.45
N THR A 144 8.29 1.93 -1.45
CA THR A 144 9.07 3.15 -1.66
C THR A 144 10.38 2.87 -2.38
N LEU A 145 11.06 1.77 -2.04
CA LEU A 145 12.30 1.36 -2.73
C LEU A 145 12.05 1.05 -4.19
N ASN A 146 10.97 0.33 -4.50
CA ASN A 146 10.54 0.14 -5.89
C ASN A 146 10.28 1.48 -6.58
N GLN A 147 9.37 2.30 -6.03
CA GLN A 147 9.01 3.59 -6.61
C GLN A 147 10.20 4.54 -6.79
N LEU A 148 11.19 4.49 -5.90
CA LEU A 148 12.39 5.31 -5.98
C LEU A 148 13.18 5.03 -7.27
N PHE A 149 13.24 3.78 -7.71
CA PHE A 149 13.95 3.37 -8.92
C PHE A 149 13.04 3.17 -10.13
N GLU A 150 11.75 3.45 -10.00
CA GLU A 150 10.84 3.51 -11.13
C GLU A 150 11.19 4.70 -12.03
N ASP A 151 11.00 4.56 -13.34
CA ASP A 151 11.24 5.66 -14.27
C ASP A 151 10.19 6.77 -14.10
N GLU A 152 10.63 8.03 -14.07
CA GLU A 152 9.74 9.18 -13.85
C GLU A 152 8.66 9.30 -14.94
N ALA A 153 9.00 9.00 -16.19
CA ALA A 153 8.02 9.02 -17.28
C ALA A 153 7.01 7.88 -17.12
N ALA A 154 7.43 6.70 -16.67
CA ALA A 154 6.51 5.60 -16.36
C ALA A 154 5.53 5.95 -15.22
N VAL A 155 6.02 6.60 -14.15
CA VAL A 155 5.15 7.10 -13.06
C VAL A 155 4.16 8.14 -13.60
N THR A 156 4.64 9.08 -14.41
CA THR A 156 3.79 10.12 -15.04
C THR A 156 2.70 9.49 -15.92
N GLN A 157 3.04 8.49 -16.73
CA GLN A 157 2.07 7.75 -17.54
C GLN A 157 1.04 7.03 -16.66
N GLY A 158 1.46 6.42 -15.55
CA GLY A 158 0.54 5.81 -14.59
C GLY A 158 -0.43 6.82 -13.97
N LEU A 159 0.04 8.00 -13.61
CA LEU A 159 -0.82 9.08 -13.11
C LEU A 159 -1.81 9.57 -14.18
N GLN A 160 -1.36 9.74 -15.42
CA GLN A 160 -2.22 10.10 -16.56
C GLN A 160 -3.27 9.03 -16.83
N TYR A 161 -2.90 7.75 -16.74
CA TYR A 161 -3.82 6.63 -16.89
C TYR A 161 -4.88 6.62 -15.77
N CYS A 162 -4.48 6.81 -14.51
CA CYS A 162 -5.43 6.99 -13.41
C CYS A 162 -6.37 8.18 -13.64
N ALA A 163 -5.86 9.31 -14.16
CA ALA A 163 -6.68 10.48 -14.44
C ALA A 163 -7.69 10.22 -15.58
N ALA A 164 -7.29 9.49 -16.63
CA ALA A 164 -8.19 9.09 -17.71
C ALA A 164 -9.31 8.15 -17.23
N LEU A 165 -9.09 7.42 -16.13
CA LEU A 165 -10.08 6.57 -15.49
C LEU A 165 -11.04 7.33 -14.56
N ALA A 166 -10.83 8.63 -14.31
CA ALA A 166 -11.63 9.42 -13.37
C ALA A 166 -13.12 9.51 -13.78
N ASP A 167 -13.42 9.62 -15.07
CA ASP A 167 -14.81 9.71 -15.55
C ASP A 167 -15.59 8.42 -15.29
N PHE A 168 -14.93 7.26 -15.37
CA PHE A 168 -15.51 5.98 -14.96
C PHE A 168 -15.66 5.90 -13.43
N ALA A 169 -14.65 6.38 -12.72
CA ALA A 169 -14.57 6.33 -11.26
C ALA A 169 -15.67 7.12 -10.54
N ASN A 170 -16.14 8.20 -11.15
CA ASN A 170 -17.16 9.09 -10.60
C ASN A 170 -18.61 8.63 -10.83
N GLN A 171 -18.82 7.52 -11.54
CA GLN A 171 -20.15 6.96 -11.76
C GLN A 171 -20.48 5.96 -10.64
N PRO A 172 -21.76 5.82 -10.23
CA PRO A 172 -22.18 4.71 -9.37
C PRO A 172 -21.88 3.37 -10.05
N LEU A 173 -21.23 2.46 -9.32
CA LEU A 173 -20.78 1.18 -9.88
C LEU A 173 -21.48 0.00 -9.19
N GLU A 174 -21.94 -0.96 -9.99
CA GLU A 174 -22.34 -2.29 -9.53
C GLU A 174 -21.13 -3.22 -9.53
N TRP A 175 -20.89 -3.84 -8.38
CA TRP A 175 -20.02 -5.00 -8.28
C TRP A 175 -20.80 -6.25 -8.66
N SER A 176 -20.34 -6.94 -9.69
CA SER A 176 -20.72 -8.33 -9.93
C SER A 176 -19.53 -9.26 -9.76
N THR A 177 -19.74 -10.38 -9.08
CA THR A 177 -18.77 -11.48 -9.05
C THR A 177 -19.27 -12.63 -9.92
N SER A 178 -18.49 -13.71 -10.03
CA SER A 178 -19.00 -14.98 -10.56
C SER A 178 -20.18 -15.54 -9.75
N ASN A 179 -20.37 -15.09 -8.51
CA ASN A 179 -21.55 -15.36 -7.72
C ASN A 179 -22.60 -14.23 -7.92
N PRO A 180 -23.72 -14.50 -8.62
CA PRO A 180 -24.76 -13.50 -8.88
C PRO A 180 -25.47 -13.02 -7.59
N ASP A 181 -25.38 -13.77 -6.49
CA ASP A 181 -25.99 -13.41 -5.21
C ASP A 181 -25.15 -12.41 -4.40
N MET A 182 -23.89 -12.18 -4.78
CA MET A 182 -23.04 -11.16 -4.17
C MET A 182 -23.12 -9.86 -4.96
N PHE A 183 -24.22 -9.14 -4.76
CA PHE A 183 -24.38 -7.78 -5.24
C PHE A 183 -23.84 -6.80 -4.19
N ARG A 184 -22.91 -5.93 -4.59
CA ARG A 184 -22.40 -4.85 -3.72
C ARG A 184 -22.41 -3.50 -4.47
N PRO A 185 -23.28 -2.57 -4.06
CA PRO A 185 -23.34 -1.24 -4.64
C PRO A 185 -22.21 -0.35 -4.13
N PHE A 186 -21.57 0.37 -5.04
CA PHE A 186 -20.54 1.36 -4.75
C PHE A 186 -20.98 2.75 -5.20
N THR A 187 -20.78 3.74 -4.33
CA THR A 187 -21.09 5.14 -4.67
C THR A 187 -20.11 5.70 -5.68
N HIS A 188 -18.84 5.32 -5.56
CA HIS A 188 -17.77 5.69 -6.47
C HIS A 188 -16.60 4.73 -6.31
N ALA A 189 -15.69 4.80 -7.28
CA ALA A 189 -14.37 4.20 -7.21
C ALA A 189 -13.31 5.29 -7.29
N ARG A 190 -12.06 4.96 -6.95
CA ARG A 190 -10.92 5.85 -7.17
C ARG A 190 -9.70 5.03 -7.58
N PRO A 191 -9.12 5.26 -8.78
CA PRO A 191 -7.85 4.66 -9.14
C PRO A 191 -6.76 5.32 -8.28
N LEU A 192 -6.06 4.51 -7.49
CA LEU A 192 -5.04 4.97 -6.56
C LEU A 192 -3.64 4.98 -7.19
N ARG A 193 -3.33 3.95 -7.99
CA ARG A 193 -2.05 3.81 -8.68
C ARG A 193 -2.20 2.91 -9.89
N ALA A 194 -1.57 3.28 -11.01
CA ALA A 194 -1.47 2.44 -12.18
C ALA A 194 0.00 2.20 -12.53
N ARG A 195 0.29 1.00 -13.03
CA ARG A 195 1.62 0.62 -13.53
C ARG A 195 1.47 -0.33 -14.70
N HIS A 196 2.33 -0.18 -15.70
CA HIS A 196 2.43 -1.13 -16.79
C HIS A 196 3.32 -2.32 -16.38
N VAL A 197 2.78 -3.54 -16.42
CA VAL A 197 3.46 -4.79 -16.04
C VAL A 197 3.16 -5.83 -17.12
N ASP A 198 4.20 -6.45 -17.69
CA ASP A 198 4.07 -7.50 -18.71
C ASP A 198 3.11 -7.17 -19.88
N SER A 199 3.21 -5.95 -20.41
CA SER A 199 2.34 -5.44 -21.51
C SER A 199 0.92 -5.02 -21.13
N GLU A 200 0.56 -5.05 -19.85
CA GLU A 200 -0.79 -4.67 -19.39
C GLU A 200 -0.75 -3.61 -18.31
N TRP A 201 -1.77 -2.75 -18.29
CA TRP A 201 -1.99 -1.84 -17.17
C TRP A 201 -2.56 -2.61 -15.97
N ARG A 202 -1.87 -2.49 -14.84
CA ARG A 202 -2.38 -2.90 -13.53
C ARG A 202 -2.73 -1.66 -12.75
N VAL A 203 -3.99 -1.60 -12.31
CA VAL A 203 -4.50 -0.48 -11.52
C VAL A 203 -4.87 -0.97 -10.14
N VAL A 204 -4.53 -0.19 -9.11
CA VAL A 204 -5.00 -0.38 -7.74
C VAL A 204 -6.19 0.56 -7.54
N TRP A 205 -7.36 0.04 -7.23
CA TRP A 205 -8.58 0.82 -7.00
C TRP A 205 -8.98 0.84 -5.52
N ALA A 206 -9.51 1.97 -5.05
CA ALA A 206 -10.38 2.01 -3.88
C ALA A 206 -11.84 2.02 -4.32
N LEU A 207 -12.67 1.18 -3.71
CA LEU A 207 -14.11 1.15 -3.95
C LEU A 207 -14.83 1.58 -2.67
N PHE A 208 -15.80 2.48 -2.79
CA PHE A 208 -16.46 3.10 -1.65
C PHE A 208 -17.92 2.63 -1.58
N PRO A 209 -18.27 1.71 -0.64
CA PRO A 209 -19.58 1.09 -0.59
C PRO A 209 -20.67 2.14 -0.36
N SER A 210 -21.88 1.89 -0.86
CA SER A 210 -23.02 2.80 -0.66
C SER A 210 -23.49 2.88 0.79
N LEU A 211 -23.10 1.95 1.67
CA LEU A 211 -23.57 1.90 3.05
C LEU A 211 -22.40 2.15 4.03
N PRO A 212 -22.40 3.24 4.82
CA PRO A 212 -21.28 3.63 5.68
C PRO A 212 -21.07 2.70 6.89
N ASN A 213 -22.06 1.85 7.20
CA ASN A 213 -22.00 0.87 8.28
C ASN A 213 -21.51 -0.51 7.81
N CYS A 214 -21.35 -0.69 6.49
CA CYS A 214 -20.63 -1.83 5.96
C CYS A 214 -19.15 -1.49 6.02
N MET A 215 -18.36 -2.30 6.73
CA MET A 215 -16.90 -2.18 6.73
C MET A 215 -16.41 -1.92 5.30
N PRO A 216 -15.51 -0.96 5.08
CA PRO A 216 -15.00 -0.65 3.76
C PRO A 216 -14.37 -1.93 3.21
N THR A 217 -14.93 -2.45 2.12
CA THR A 217 -14.19 -3.44 1.34
C THR A 217 -13.35 -2.61 0.39
N VAL A 218 -12.12 -2.25 0.80
CA VAL A 218 -11.15 -1.75 -0.18
C VAL A 218 -10.75 -2.92 -1.06
N THR A 219 -11.63 -3.13 -2.03
CA THR A 219 -11.49 -4.17 -3.02
C THR A 219 -10.61 -3.59 -4.09
N VAL A 220 -9.31 -3.82 -3.93
CA VAL A 220 -8.39 -3.46 -4.99
C VAL A 220 -8.58 -4.46 -6.11
N VAL A 221 -8.99 -3.94 -7.25
CA VAL A 221 -9.24 -4.72 -8.45
C VAL A 221 -8.07 -4.52 -9.39
N VAL A 222 -7.33 -5.57 -9.74
CA VAL A 222 -6.26 -5.46 -10.74
C VAL A 222 -6.78 -5.90 -12.10
N GLY A 223 -6.82 -4.98 -13.06
CA GLY A 223 -7.06 -5.31 -14.46
C GLY A 223 -7.25 -4.10 -15.35
N ALA A 224 -7.84 -4.31 -16.52
CA ALA A 224 -8.00 -3.32 -17.58
C ALA A 224 -9.46 -2.89 -17.73
N LEU A 225 -9.65 -1.68 -18.27
CA LEU A 225 -10.95 -1.23 -18.74
C LEU A 225 -11.32 -2.01 -20.00
N GLU A 226 -12.43 -2.73 -19.96
CA GLU A 226 -13.07 -3.37 -21.11
C GLU A 226 -14.26 -2.51 -21.57
N GLU A 227 -14.78 -2.73 -22.79
CA GLU A 227 -15.93 -1.98 -23.34
C GLU A 227 -17.15 -1.93 -22.42
N LYS A 228 -17.31 -2.92 -21.53
CA LYS A 228 -18.48 -3.10 -20.65
C LYS A 228 -18.20 -2.92 -19.16
N GLY A 229 -17.03 -2.41 -18.79
CA GLY A 229 -16.67 -2.18 -17.40
C GLY A 229 -15.23 -2.55 -17.06
N PHE A 230 -14.93 -2.64 -15.77
CA PHE A 230 -13.61 -2.99 -15.27
C PHE A 230 -13.60 -4.43 -14.79
N ARG A 231 -12.64 -5.22 -15.23
CA ARG A 231 -12.45 -6.60 -14.75
C ARG A 231 -11.19 -6.68 -13.91
N GLY A 232 -11.22 -7.46 -12.83
CA GLY A 232 -10.00 -7.86 -12.15
C GLY A 232 -10.24 -8.78 -10.97
N VAL A 233 -9.33 -8.79 -10.01
CA VAL A 233 -9.35 -9.76 -8.89
C VAL A 233 -9.52 -9.04 -7.56
N GLU A 234 -10.51 -9.43 -6.77
CA GLU A 234 -10.64 -9.03 -5.37
C GLU A 234 -9.54 -9.70 -4.54
N VAL A 235 -8.74 -8.94 -3.81
CA VAL A 235 -7.55 -9.50 -3.18
C VAL A 235 -7.84 -10.45 -2.01
N PRO A 236 -8.71 -10.12 -1.04
CA PRO A 236 -8.97 -11.04 0.06
C PRO A 236 -9.50 -12.40 -0.39
N SER A 237 -10.37 -12.42 -1.41
CA SER A 237 -11.06 -13.62 -1.87
C SER A 237 -10.37 -14.30 -3.07
N GLN A 238 -9.45 -13.60 -3.74
CA GLN A 238 -8.90 -13.96 -5.06
C GLN A 238 -9.99 -14.19 -6.12
N GLN A 239 -11.20 -13.69 -5.91
CA GLN A 239 -12.29 -13.87 -6.84
C GLN A 239 -12.17 -12.89 -8.00
N LEU A 240 -12.52 -13.36 -9.19
CA LEU A 240 -12.71 -12.50 -10.33
C LEU A 240 -13.96 -11.64 -10.12
N ILE A 241 -13.81 -10.34 -10.38
CA ILE A 241 -14.84 -9.35 -10.22
C ILE A 241 -14.95 -8.49 -11.47
N VAL A 242 -16.17 -8.03 -11.74
CA VAL A 242 -16.50 -7.12 -12.83
C VAL A 242 -17.27 -5.95 -12.24
N LEU A 243 -16.71 -4.75 -12.36
CA LEU A 243 -17.36 -3.50 -12.01
C LEU A 243 -18.01 -2.92 -13.26
N ARG A 244 -19.29 -2.57 -13.17
CA ARG A 244 -20.03 -1.93 -14.26
C ARG A 244 -20.73 -0.68 -13.74
N PRO A 245 -21.05 0.30 -14.59
CA PRO A 245 -21.97 1.37 -14.19
C PRO A 245 -23.30 0.77 -13.74
N MET A 246 -23.82 1.23 -12.59
CA MET A 246 -25.12 0.81 -12.11
C MET A 246 -26.23 1.25 -13.07
N ARG A 247 -27.30 0.45 -13.13
CA ARG A 247 -28.53 0.87 -13.82
C ARG A 247 -29.24 2.00 -13.04
N PRO A 248 -29.84 2.99 -13.72
CA PRO A 248 -30.51 4.13 -13.06
C PRO A 248 -31.51 3.75 -11.98
N GLU A 249 -32.27 2.66 -12.18
CA GLU A 249 -33.28 2.20 -11.23
C GLU A 249 -32.66 1.66 -9.94
N ALA A 250 -31.53 0.95 -10.05
CA ALA A 250 -30.79 0.44 -8.91
C ALA A 250 -30.15 1.59 -8.10
N ILE A 251 -29.66 2.64 -8.79
CA ILE A 251 -29.09 3.84 -8.15
C ILE A 251 -30.13 4.49 -7.23
N ALA A 252 -31.35 4.70 -7.74
CA ALA A 252 -32.41 5.37 -6.97
C ALA A 252 -32.78 4.60 -5.69
N TYR A 253 -32.84 3.27 -5.76
CA TYR A 253 -33.15 2.41 -4.61
C TYR A 253 -32.02 2.46 -3.56
N GLU A 254 -30.78 2.30 -4.00
CA GLU A 254 -29.60 2.34 -3.12
C GLU A 254 -29.39 3.70 -2.48
N GLU A 255 -29.59 4.79 -3.24
CA GLU A 255 -29.57 6.14 -2.69
C GLU A 255 -30.62 6.35 -1.61
N TRP A 256 -31.85 5.84 -1.82
CA TRP A 256 -32.91 5.92 -0.83
C TRP A 256 -32.55 5.17 0.45
N GLN A 257 -32.07 3.92 0.33
CA GLN A 257 -31.62 3.14 1.49
C GLN A 257 -30.45 3.82 2.22
N HIS A 258 -29.45 4.29 1.47
CA HIS A 258 -28.31 5.00 2.03
C HIS A 258 -28.72 6.25 2.80
N ARG A 259 -29.61 7.09 2.24
CA ARG A 259 -30.14 8.28 2.93
C ARG A 259 -30.92 7.91 4.19
N ALA A 260 -31.72 6.84 4.14
CA ALA A 260 -32.49 6.35 5.29
C ALA A 260 -31.59 5.81 6.42
N GLN A 261 -30.47 5.16 6.09
CA GLN A 261 -29.49 4.73 7.09
C GLN A 261 -28.66 5.91 7.61
N ARG A 262 -28.20 6.80 6.73
CA ARG A 262 -27.40 7.97 7.13
C ARG A 262 -28.14 8.90 8.08
N SER A 263 -29.46 9.01 7.99
CA SER A 263 -30.25 9.84 8.91
C SER A 263 -30.34 9.27 10.33
N GLN A 264 -30.00 7.98 10.51
CA GLN A 264 -29.98 7.30 11.81
C GLN A 264 -28.64 7.43 12.54
N ILE A 265 -27.59 7.88 11.85
CA ILE A 265 -26.22 7.93 12.39
C ILE A 265 -25.87 9.38 12.74
N SER A 266 -25.26 9.59 13.92
CA SER A 266 -24.80 10.92 14.33
C SER A 266 -23.68 11.45 13.41
N GLU A 267 -23.44 12.77 13.43
CA GLU A 267 -22.30 13.34 12.71
C GLU A 267 -20.94 12.83 13.21
N THR A 268 -20.81 12.60 14.52
CA THR A 268 -19.59 12.09 15.14
C THR A 268 -19.28 10.66 14.68
N GLU A 269 -20.27 9.78 14.68
CA GLU A 269 -20.12 8.40 14.20
C GLU A 269 -19.76 8.36 12.71
N ARG A 270 -20.34 9.27 11.90
CA ARG A 270 -19.98 9.41 10.48
C ARG A 270 -18.50 9.76 10.31
N LYS A 271 -18.04 10.80 11.01
CA LYS A 271 -16.63 11.22 10.97
C LYS A 271 -15.69 10.12 11.46
N LEU A 272 -16.06 9.40 12.52
CA LEU A 272 -15.26 8.29 13.03
C LEU A 272 -15.18 7.15 12.02
N SER A 273 -16.30 6.79 11.39
CA SER A 273 -16.34 5.77 10.34
C SER A 273 -15.47 6.18 9.15
N GLU A 274 -15.57 7.43 8.68
CA GLU A 274 -14.75 7.95 7.58
C GLU A 274 -13.23 7.84 7.89
N VAL A 275 -12.80 8.22 9.10
CA VAL A 275 -11.39 8.11 9.51
C VAL A 275 -10.91 6.65 9.57
N VAL A 276 -11.73 5.74 10.13
CA VAL A 276 -11.41 4.31 10.16
C VAL A 276 -11.31 3.77 8.73
N GLN A 277 -12.23 4.18 7.85
CA GLN A 277 -12.25 3.76 6.47
C GLN A 277 -11.02 4.21 5.69
N GLU A 278 -10.61 5.46 5.85
CA GLU A 278 -9.40 5.99 5.22
C GLU A 278 -8.14 5.25 5.70
N SER A 279 -8.06 4.96 7.01
CA SER A 279 -6.93 4.22 7.59
C SER A 279 -6.84 2.78 7.07
N GLU A 280 -7.97 2.07 7.00
CA GLU A 280 -8.01 0.72 6.45
C GLU A 280 -7.71 0.68 4.95
N MET A 281 -8.27 1.63 4.19
CA MET A 281 -7.96 1.80 2.77
C MET A 281 -6.47 1.98 2.57
N TYR A 282 -5.86 2.86 3.37
CA TYR A 282 -4.44 3.15 3.29
C TYR A 282 -3.59 1.90 3.57
N ARG A 283 -3.94 1.12 4.59
CA ARG A 283 -3.28 -0.18 4.88
C ARG A 283 -3.41 -1.16 3.72
N GLN A 284 -4.62 -1.33 3.19
CA GLN A 284 -4.88 -2.28 2.11
C GLN A 284 -4.18 -1.84 0.82
N GLN A 285 -4.18 -0.54 0.50
CA GLN A 285 -3.48 0.01 -0.67
C GLN A 285 -2.00 -0.39 -0.69
N GLU A 286 -1.27 -0.23 0.42
CA GLU A 286 0.15 -0.59 0.48
C GLU A 286 0.38 -2.09 0.25
N GLU A 287 -0.49 -2.95 0.79
CA GLU A 287 -0.44 -4.39 0.54
C GLU A 287 -0.66 -4.73 -0.93
N MET A 288 -1.54 -4.00 -1.61
CA MET A 288 -1.87 -4.31 -3.00
C MET A 288 -0.86 -3.76 -3.98
N ILE A 289 -0.32 -2.56 -3.72
CA ILE A 289 0.84 -2.06 -4.46
C ILE A 289 1.97 -3.11 -4.35
N TYR A 290 2.25 -3.58 -3.14
CA TYR A 290 3.29 -4.57 -2.90
C TYR A 290 3.05 -5.90 -3.64
N ARG A 291 1.81 -6.40 -3.60
CA ARG A 291 1.47 -7.71 -4.16
C ARG A 291 1.33 -7.72 -5.68
N PHE A 292 0.85 -6.64 -6.29
CA PHE A 292 0.39 -6.70 -7.68
C PHE A 292 1.15 -5.78 -8.63
N LEU A 293 1.74 -4.70 -8.13
CA LEU A 293 2.47 -3.78 -8.99
C LEU A 293 3.96 -4.13 -9.09
N TRP A 294 4.51 -4.86 -8.11
CA TRP A 294 5.91 -5.28 -8.12
C TRP A 294 6.04 -6.76 -8.48
N VAL A 295 6.76 -7.00 -9.58
CA VAL A 295 7.18 -8.30 -10.09
C VAL A 295 8.53 -8.12 -10.78
#